data_AF-V6JVJ1-F1
#
_entry.id   AF-V6JVJ1-F1
#
_cell.length_a   1.000
_cell.length_b   1.000
_cell.length_c   1.000
_cell.angle_alpha   90.00
_cell.angle_beta   90.00
_cell.angle_gamma   90.00
#
_symmetry.space_group_name_H-M   'P 1'
#
loop_
_entity.id
_entity.type
_entity.pdbx_description
1 polymer ?
#
loop_
_entity_poly.entity_id
_entity_poly.type
_entity_poly.pdbx_seq_one_letter_code
_entity_poly.pdbx_strand_id
1 'polypeptide(L)'
;MRSRRYDPDLTPPWKRRTAAVPEVPADPDLVVEETDTGFCGAVIRCEKTAQGPTVTLEDRFGKRRVFPMEPRGFLLEGRVVTLVRPATVAPPAPAAPR
;
A
#
# COMPACT_ATOMS: atom_id res chain seq x y z
N MET A 1 52.56 26.44 4.95
CA MET A 1 51.80 25.19 4.75
C MET A 1 50.34 25.45 5.09
N ARG A 2 49.46 25.53 4.09
CA ARG A 2 48.01 25.69 4.31
C ARG A 2 47.37 24.29 4.37
N SER A 3 46.82 23.95 5.52
CA SER A 3 46.09 22.71 5.77
C SER A 3 44.88 22.64 4.84
N ARG A 4 44.80 21.54 4.06
CA ARG A 4 43.62 21.17 3.26
C ARG A 4 42.45 20.99 4.24
N ARG A 5 41.46 21.87 4.16
CA ARG A 5 40.17 21.67 4.83
C ARG A 5 39.57 20.39 4.23
N TYR A 6 39.41 19.37 5.05
CA TYR A 6 38.61 18.20 4.68
C TYR A 6 37.14 18.62 4.69
N ASP A 7 36.45 18.38 3.59
CA ASP A 7 35.00 18.47 3.47
C ASP A 7 34.34 17.48 4.44
N PRO A 8 33.37 17.87 5.27
CA PRO A 8 32.79 16.97 6.26
C PRO A 8 31.74 16.02 5.69
N ASP A 9 31.37 16.10 4.40
CA ASP A 9 30.33 15.25 3.85
C ASP A 9 30.87 13.94 3.26
N LEU A 10 31.38 13.10 4.15
CA LEU A 10 31.72 11.69 3.88
C LEU A 10 30.52 10.77 4.19
N THR A 11 29.30 11.16 3.81
CA THR A 11 28.16 10.25 3.89
C THR A 11 28.26 9.21 2.79
N PRO A 12 28.45 7.90 3.09
CA PRO A 12 28.65 6.91 2.04
C PRO A 12 27.37 6.67 1.23
N PRO A 13 27.42 6.59 -0.10
CA PRO A 13 26.22 6.47 -0.96
C PRO A 13 25.47 5.14 -0.78
N TRP A 14 26.09 4.15 -0.13
CA TRP A 14 25.48 2.85 0.19
C TRP A 14 24.47 2.94 1.36
N LYS A 15 24.45 4.05 2.10
CA LYS A 15 23.49 4.29 3.19
C LYS A 15 22.29 5.14 2.74
N ARG A 16 21.94 5.09 1.45
CA ARG A 16 20.59 5.47 1.02
C ARG A 16 19.61 4.51 1.68
N ARG A 17 19.13 4.90 2.87
CA ARG A 17 17.99 4.29 3.56
C ARG A 17 16.97 3.93 2.49
N THR A 18 16.66 2.64 2.33
CA THR A 18 15.60 2.18 1.44
C THR A 18 14.40 3.06 1.70
N ALA A 19 14.00 3.87 0.71
CA ALA A 19 12.96 4.86 0.92
C ALA A 19 11.74 4.15 1.50
N ALA A 20 11.20 4.68 2.60
CA ALA A 20 10.01 4.13 3.21
C ALA A 20 8.91 4.09 2.14
N VAL A 21 8.32 2.92 1.96
CA VAL A 21 7.22 2.74 1.01
C VAL A 21 5.98 3.41 1.59
N PRO A 22 5.23 4.19 0.81
CA PRO A 22 4.01 4.82 1.29
C PRO A 22 3.04 3.76 1.83
N GLU A 23 2.54 4.01 3.03
CA GLU A 23 1.41 3.27 3.58
C GLU A 23 0.12 3.90 3.08
N VAL A 24 -0.77 3.08 2.51
CA VAL A 24 -2.05 3.53 1.96
C VAL A 24 -3.18 2.76 2.64
N PRO A 25 -4.17 3.44 3.23
CA PRO A 25 -5.36 2.77 3.75
C PRO A 25 -6.07 2.00 2.64
N ALA A 26 -6.41 0.73 2.90
CA ALA A 26 -7.20 -0.08 1.98
C ALA A 26 -8.69 0.31 2.08
N ASP A 27 -8.97 1.54 1.69
CA ASP A 27 -10.31 2.11 1.64
C ASP A 27 -11.14 1.43 0.53
N PRO A 28 -12.47 1.31 0.70
CA PRO A 28 -13.35 0.80 -0.35
C PRO A 28 -13.16 1.54 -1.67
N ASP A 29 -13.30 0.82 -2.78
CA ASP A 29 -13.16 1.31 -4.16
C ASP A 29 -11.73 1.75 -4.56
N LEU A 30 -10.74 1.68 -3.65
CA LEU A 30 -9.34 1.88 -4.00
C LEU A 30 -8.89 0.80 -4.99
N VAL A 31 -8.40 1.19 -6.16
CA VAL A 31 -7.88 0.25 -7.16
C VAL A 31 -6.38 0.06 -6.97
N VAL A 32 -5.98 -1.19 -6.82
CA VAL A 32 -4.58 -1.60 -6.66
C VAL A 32 -4.28 -2.82 -7.50
N GLU A 33 -3.00 -3.04 -7.77
CA GLU A 33 -2.47 -4.27 -8.35
C GLU A 33 -1.63 -5.00 -7.31
N GLU A 34 -1.80 -6.32 -7.19
CA GLU A 34 -0.96 -7.14 -6.32
C GLU A 34 0.33 -7.56 -7.05
N THR A 35 1.48 -7.44 -6.39
CA THR A 35 2.80 -7.46 -7.05
C THR A 35 3.22 -8.82 -7.60
N ASP A 36 2.84 -9.92 -6.97
CA ASP A 36 3.32 -11.26 -7.37
C ASP A 36 2.46 -11.85 -8.48
N THR A 37 1.15 -11.61 -8.46
CA THR A 37 0.20 -12.19 -9.42
C THR A 37 -0.29 -11.21 -10.48
N GLY A 38 0.01 -9.91 -10.36
CA GLY A 38 -0.43 -8.87 -11.29
C GLY A 38 -1.94 -8.66 -11.30
N PHE A 39 -2.63 -9.05 -10.23
CA PHE A 39 -4.08 -8.93 -10.16
C PHE A 39 -4.50 -7.51 -9.81
N CYS A 40 -5.18 -6.85 -10.75
CA CYS A 40 -5.70 -5.50 -10.57
C CYS A 40 -7.18 -5.53 -10.21
N GLY A 41 -7.56 -4.84 -9.14
CA GLY A 41 -8.95 -4.75 -8.70
C GLY A 41 -9.19 -3.69 -7.62
N ALA A 42 -10.46 -3.39 -7.39
CA ALA A 42 -10.92 -2.48 -6.34
C ALA A 42 -10.99 -3.21 -5.00
N VAL A 43 -10.60 -2.52 -3.92
CA VAL A 43 -10.80 -3.00 -2.55
C VAL A 43 -12.28 -3.04 -2.23
N ILE A 44 -12.79 -4.23 -1.96
CA ILE A 44 -14.20 -4.42 -1.55
C ILE A 44 -14.34 -4.87 -0.10
N ARG A 45 -13.25 -5.35 0.52
CA ARG A 45 -13.27 -5.82 1.91
C ARG A 45 -11.85 -5.86 2.49
N CYS A 46 -11.73 -5.50 3.77
CA CYS A 46 -10.53 -5.75 4.57
C CYS A 46 -10.90 -6.60 5.78
N GLU A 47 -10.11 -7.63 6.06
CA GLU A 47 -10.35 -8.59 7.14
C GLU A 47 -9.11 -8.78 8.00
N LYS A 48 -9.30 -9.12 9.27
CA LYS A 48 -8.23 -9.60 10.15
C LYS A 48 -8.37 -11.12 10.26
N THR A 49 -7.40 -11.85 9.75
CA THR A 49 -7.31 -13.31 9.89
C THR A 49 -6.33 -13.70 11.00
N ALA A 50 -6.21 -14.99 11.29
CA ALA A 50 -5.21 -15.49 12.24
C ALA A 50 -3.76 -15.28 11.74
N GLN A 51 -3.57 -15.26 10.42
CA GLN A 51 -2.29 -15.11 9.74
C GLN A 51 -1.90 -13.64 9.52
N GLY A 52 -2.85 -12.73 9.64
CA GLY A 52 -2.62 -11.29 9.43
C GLY A 52 -3.80 -10.58 8.76
N PRO A 53 -3.65 -9.28 8.47
CA PRO A 53 -4.62 -8.55 7.67
C PRO A 53 -4.65 -9.04 6.22
N THR A 54 -5.85 -9.13 5.65
CA THR A 54 -6.07 -9.49 4.25
C THR A 54 -7.02 -8.49 3.58
N VAL A 55 -6.86 -8.32 2.28
CA VAL A 55 -7.73 -7.49 1.44
C VAL A 55 -8.36 -8.35 0.35
N THR A 56 -9.65 -8.12 0.08
CA THR A 56 -10.36 -8.72 -1.05
C THR A 56 -10.46 -7.69 -2.16
N LEU A 57 -9.91 -8.04 -3.33
CA LEU A 57 -9.96 -7.24 -4.54
C LEU A 57 -10.98 -7.82 -5.52
N GLU A 58 -11.75 -6.96 -6.17
CA GLU A 58 -12.65 -7.29 -7.28
C GLU A 58 -12.17 -6.64 -8.58
N ASP A 59 -12.01 -7.42 -9.65
CA ASP A 59 -11.68 -6.89 -10.98
C ASP A 59 -12.92 -6.40 -11.75
N ARG A 60 -12.69 -5.77 -12.91
CA ARG A 60 -13.76 -5.25 -13.79
C ARG A 60 -14.72 -6.31 -14.35
N PHE A 61 -14.37 -7.60 -14.24
CA PHE A 61 -15.20 -8.71 -14.68
C PHE A 61 -15.91 -9.39 -13.50
N GLY A 62 -15.82 -8.82 -12.30
CA GLY A 62 -16.43 -9.33 -11.08
C GLY A 62 -15.66 -10.47 -10.42
N LYS A 63 -14.42 -10.77 -10.85
CA LYS A 63 -13.61 -11.80 -10.21
C LYS A 63 -13.08 -11.28 -8.89
N ARG A 64 -13.24 -12.07 -7.83
CA ARG A 64 -12.78 -11.72 -6.47
C ARG A 64 -11.61 -12.59 -6.03
N ARG A 65 -10.59 -11.97 -5.43
CA ARG A 65 -9.44 -12.67 -4.86
C ARG A 65 -9.01 -12.02 -3.54
N VAL A 66 -8.57 -12.85 -2.61
CA VAL A 66 -8.08 -12.43 -1.30
C VAL A 66 -6.55 -12.45 -1.31
N PHE A 67 -5.94 -11.39 -0.81
CA PHE A 67 -4.49 -11.23 -0.72
C PHE A 67 -4.07 -10.81 0.68
N PRO A 68 -2.93 -11.30 1.18
CA PRO A 68 -2.36 -10.79 2.43
C PRO A 68 -1.88 -9.35 2.25
N MET A 69 -2.08 -8.50 3.26
CA MET A 69 -1.63 -7.11 3.24
C MET A 69 -0.17 -7.01 3.68
N GLU A 70 0.72 -7.63 2.90
CA GLU A 70 2.15 -7.66 3.19
C GLU A 70 2.82 -6.32 2.86
N PRO A 71 3.91 -5.95 3.57
CA PRO A 71 4.70 -4.79 3.23
C PRO A 71 5.14 -4.83 1.76
N ARG A 72 4.88 -3.74 1.02
CA ARG A 72 5.27 -3.59 -0.40
C ARG A 72 4.57 -4.55 -1.37
N GLY A 73 3.49 -5.22 -0.95
CA GLY A 73 2.80 -6.24 -1.76
C GLY A 73 1.86 -5.69 -2.83
N PHE A 74 1.74 -4.36 -2.98
CA PHE A 74 0.77 -3.76 -3.90
C PHE A 74 1.39 -2.60 -4.69
N LEU A 75 0.77 -2.31 -5.84
CA LEU A 75 1.00 -1.14 -6.66
C LEU A 75 -0.25 -0.27 -6.67
N LEU A 76 -0.08 1.02 -6.40
CA LEU A 76 -1.09 2.05 -6.62
C LEU A 76 -0.58 2.96 -7.74
N GLU A 77 -1.30 3.03 -8.86
CA GLU A 77 -0.87 3.78 -10.05
C GLU A 77 0.55 3.38 -10.49
N GLY A 78 0.86 2.07 -10.47
CA GLY A 78 2.17 1.52 -10.82
C GLY A 78 3.29 1.78 -9.79
N ARG A 79 2.99 2.41 -8.64
CA ARG A 79 3.95 2.68 -7.57
C ARG A 79 3.77 1.71 -6.43
N VAL A 80 4.87 1.10 -5.97
CA VAL A 80 4.87 0.19 -4.82
C VAL A 80 4.35 0.91 -3.58
N VAL A 81 3.37 0.28 -2.92
CA VAL A 81 2.74 0.73 -1.67
C VAL A 81 2.59 -0.44 -0.71
N THR A 82 2.44 -0.12 0.58
CA THR A 82 1.99 -1.07 1.60
C THR A 82 0.55 -0.73 1.94
N LEU A 83 -0.37 -1.69 1.76
CA LEU A 83 -1.73 -1.49 2.22
C LEU A 83 -1.82 -1.66 3.74
N VAL A 84 -2.50 -0.72 4.39
CA VAL A 84 -2.81 -0.78 5.82
C VAL A 84 -4.31 -0.83 6.03
N ARG A 85 -4.76 -1.30 7.20
CA ARG A 85 -6.19 -1.38 7.50
C ARG A 85 -6.81 0.02 7.30
N PRO A 86 -7.97 0.13 6.64
CA PRO A 86 -8.66 1.41 6.52
C PRO A 86 -8.85 2.03 7.91
N ALA A 87 -8.60 3.33 8.01
CA ALA A 87 -9.02 4.08 9.18
C ALA A 87 -10.54 3.94 9.26
N THR A 88 -11.10 3.74 10.46
CA THR A 88 -12.53 3.49 10.63
C THR A 88 -13.33 4.71 10.17
N VAL A 89 -13.67 4.77 8.88
CA VAL A 89 -14.64 5.72 8.34
C VAL A 89 -15.99 5.11 8.67
N ALA A 90 -16.77 5.79 9.53
CA ALA A 90 -18.14 5.38 9.83
C ALA A 90 -18.88 5.14 8.50
N PRO A 91 -19.63 4.04 8.35
CA PRO A 91 -20.31 3.76 7.11
C PRO A 91 -21.20 4.95 6.72
N PRO A 92 -21.25 5.36 5.44
CA PRO A 92 -22.18 6.39 5.02
C PRO A 92 -23.59 5.95 5.40
N ALA A 93 -24.33 6.83 6.08
CA ALA A 93 -25.72 6.59 6.44
C ALA A 93 -26.50 6.20 5.18
N PRO A 94 -27.40 5.19 5.25
CA PRO A 94 -28.14 4.75 4.07
C PRO A 94 -28.87 5.94 3.46
N ALA A 95 -28.61 6.21 2.18
CA ALA A 95 -29.33 7.22 1.43
C ALA A 95 -30.81 6.82 1.41
N ALA A 96 -31.66 7.62 2.06
CA ALA A 96 -33.09 7.42 2.06
C ALA A 96 -33.61 7.44 0.61
N PRO A 97 -34.48 6.49 0.20
CA PRO A 97 -35.12 6.55 -1.10
C PRO A 97 -35.99 7.80 -1.18
N ARG A 98 -35.95 8.44 -2.35
CA ARG A 98 -36.73 9.63 -2.70
C ARG A 98 -38.12 9.27 -3.18
#